data_AF-A0A034WFU3-F1
#
_entry.id   AF-A0A034WFU3-F1
#
_cell.length_a   1.000
_cell.length_b   1.000
_cell.length_c   1.000
_cell.angle_alpha   90.00
_cell.angle_beta   90.00
_cell.angle_gamma   90.00
#
_symmetry.space_group_name_H-M   'P 1'
#
loop_
_entity.id
_entity.type
_entity.pdbx_description
1 polymer ?
#
loop_
_entity_poly.entity_id
_entity_poly.type
_entity_poly.pdbx_seq_one_letter_code
_entity_poly.pdbx_strand_id
1 'polypeptide(L)'
;KLLLPNKPITMKLAVLALAFVLCLAYATAEIDYSVEDNEIVEFAPLGLADELGDADTFSVFGILWFTLTASLRTLKGVNCTIRRVMSIRDEGVNFLNAFKDCNTAALKDLNAVINQVQAVVNTCNDIIHLNSNVCNNGALDDQADAKKNTPIVCFFKLLGKMLTLKGQIGKTITLSKKLSSTPGTYGTCNMSAVNDLVSVFTQFPSYVKTCSKLKN
;
A
#
# COMPACT_ATOMS: atom_id res chain seq x y z
N LYS A 1 32.02 -58.36 3.91
CA LYS A 1 31.29 -57.52 4.90
C LYS A 1 32.08 -56.21 5.01
N LEU A 2 31.60 -55.01 4.69
CA LEU A 2 30.25 -54.47 4.61
C LEU A 2 29.95 -53.86 3.22
N LEU A 3 28.71 -54.00 2.78
CA LEU A 3 28.06 -53.20 1.74
C LEU A 3 27.66 -51.85 2.36
N LEU A 4 27.95 -50.73 1.67
CA LEU A 4 27.20 -49.48 1.83
C LEU A 4 26.84 -48.92 0.44
N PRO A 5 25.61 -48.41 0.26
CA PRO A 5 25.01 -48.13 -1.04
C PRO A 5 25.43 -46.78 -1.63
N ASN A 6 25.75 -46.80 -2.93
CA ASN A 6 25.77 -45.63 -3.80
C ASN A 6 24.34 -45.05 -3.89
N LYS A 7 24.12 -43.85 -3.38
CA LYS A 7 22.91 -43.05 -3.66
C LYS A 7 23.32 -41.80 -4.44
N PRO A 8 22.82 -41.58 -5.66
CA PRO A 8 23.15 -40.41 -6.44
C PRO A 8 22.53 -39.17 -5.79
N ILE A 9 23.38 -38.26 -5.33
CA ILE A 9 22.98 -36.91 -4.91
C ILE A 9 22.54 -36.17 -6.17
N THR A 10 21.26 -35.81 -6.22
CA THR A 10 20.65 -35.09 -7.32
C THR A 10 21.23 -33.67 -7.44
N MET A 11 21.54 -33.27 -8.67
CA MET A 11 22.19 -32.03 -9.13
C MET A 11 21.49 -30.70 -8.75
N LYS A 12 20.48 -30.72 -7.86
CA LYS A 12 19.73 -29.53 -7.43
C LYS A 12 20.12 -29.00 -6.04
N LEU A 13 20.90 -29.75 -5.25
CA LEU A 13 21.37 -29.27 -3.93
C LEU A 13 22.71 -28.52 -3.97
N ALA A 14 23.50 -28.69 -5.04
CA ALA A 14 24.80 -28.02 -5.16
C ALA A 14 24.70 -26.51 -5.46
N VAL A 15 23.60 -26.07 -6.07
CA VAL A 15 23.39 -24.65 -6.42
C VAL A 15 23.02 -23.80 -5.19
N LEU A 16 22.40 -24.40 -4.17
CA LEU A 16 21.97 -23.67 -2.97
C LEU A 16 23.12 -23.40 -1.97
N ALA A 17 24.22 -24.15 -2.04
CA ALA A 17 25.38 -23.97 -1.15
C ALA A 17 26.37 -22.90 -1.64
N LEU A 18 26.34 -22.53 -2.92
CA LEU A 18 27.24 -21.52 -3.49
C LEU A 18 26.78 -20.07 -3.28
N ALA A 19 25.50 -19.84 -2.96
CA ALA A 19 24.96 -18.49 -2.72
C ALA A 19 25.26 -17.94 -1.31
N PHE A 20 25.61 -18.80 -0.35
CA PHE A 20 25.85 -18.39 1.04
C PHE A 20 27.32 -18.05 1.37
N VAL A 21 28.26 -18.32 0.47
CA VAL A 21 29.70 -18.14 0.75
C VAL A 21 30.25 -16.81 0.19
N LEU A 22 29.48 -16.07 -0.62
CA LEU A 22 29.94 -14.81 -1.23
C LEU A 22 29.64 -13.53 -0.42
N CYS A 23 29.13 -13.61 0.81
CA CYS A 23 28.84 -12.42 1.63
C CYS A 23 29.82 -12.16 2.80
N LEU A 24 30.92 -12.89 2.94
CA LEU A 24 31.85 -12.71 4.06
C LEU A 24 33.31 -12.49 3.63
N ALA A 25 33.52 -11.60 2.66
CA ALA A 25 34.85 -11.05 2.38
C ALA A 25 34.77 -9.53 2.19
N TYR A 26 34.58 -8.81 3.30
CA TYR A 26 35.05 -7.44 3.44
C TYR A 26 36.00 -7.40 4.63
N ALA A 27 37.29 -7.49 4.34
CA ALA A 27 38.35 -7.16 5.29
C ALA A 27 38.67 -5.66 5.14
N THR A 28 38.39 -4.94 6.23
CA THR A 28 39.20 -3.86 6.84
C THR A 28 39.91 -2.86 5.91
N ALA A 29 39.37 -1.64 5.85
CA ALA A 29 40.15 -0.41 5.75
C ALA A 29 39.70 0.53 6.89
N GLU A 30 40.67 1.23 7.48
CA GLU A 30 40.59 1.92 8.77
C GLU A 30 39.55 3.06 8.87
N ILE A 31 39.15 3.31 10.11
CA ILE A 31 38.11 4.21 10.61
C ILE A 31 38.60 5.66 10.62
N ASP A 32 37.75 6.63 10.21
CA ASP A 32 37.32 7.72 11.10
C ASP A 32 36.14 8.52 10.50
N TYR A 33 34.93 8.29 11.03
CA TYR A 33 33.96 9.37 11.23
C TYR A 33 32.90 8.92 12.24
N SER A 34 33.01 9.48 13.44
CA SER A 34 32.03 9.45 14.51
C SER A 34 30.66 10.00 14.06
N VAL A 35 29.62 9.17 14.03
CA VAL A 35 28.22 9.62 14.18
C VAL A 35 27.45 8.58 14.98
N GLU A 36 26.72 9.10 15.95
CA GLU A 36 26.01 8.42 17.01
C GLU A 36 24.99 7.37 16.53
N ASP A 37 24.86 6.38 17.40
CA ASP A 37 23.97 5.23 17.42
C ASP A 37 22.52 5.62 17.06
N ASN A 38 22.03 5.13 15.93
CA ASN A 38 20.60 5.07 15.67
C ASN A 38 20.29 3.70 15.08
N GLU A 39 19.82 2.81 15.95
CA GLU A 39 19.35 1.46 15.65
C GLU A 39 18.65 1.40 14.28
N ILE A 40 19.30 0.73 13.34
CA ILE A 40 18.68 0.34 12.08
C ILE A 40 17.73 -0.81 12.43
N VAL A 41 16.48 -0.48 12.73
CA VAL A 41 15.42 -1.49 12.83
C VAL A 41 15.29 -2.16 11.47
N GLU A 42 15.77 -3.39 11.40
CA GLU A 42 15.58 -4.32 10.29
C GLU A 42 14.07 -4.53 10.08
N PHE A 43 13.50 -3.86 9.08
CA PHE A 43 12.12 -4.07 8.68
C PHE A 43 12.02 -5.44 7.97
N ALA A 44 11.86 -6.49 8.77
CA ALA A 44 11.43 -7.78 8.28
C ALA A 44 10.07 -7.63 7.55
N PRO A 45 9.91 -8.15 6.32
CA PRO A 45 8.66 -8.09 5.60
C PRO A 45 7.68 -9.11 6.21
N LEU A 46 7.08 -8.77 7.35
CA LEU A 46 6.12 -9.62 8.03
C LEU A 46 4.72 -9.42 7.47
N GLY A 47 4.16 -10.47 6.86
CA GLY A 47 2.73 -10.77 6.98
C GLY A 47 1.80 -10.48 5.79
N LEU A 48 2.30 -10.29 4.56
CA LEU A 48 1.43 -10.02 3.40
C LEU A 48 0.95 -11.25 2.62
N ALA A 49 1.31 -12.47 3.05
CA ALA A 49 1.02 -13.70 2.30
C ALA A 49 -0.33 -14.35 2.63
N ASP A 50 -0.99 -14.00 3.74
CA ASP A 50 -2.09 -14.82 4.29
C ASP A 50 -3.51 -14.29 4.03
N GLU A 51 -3.68 -13.18 3.30
CA GLU A 51 -5.02 -12.66 2.97
C GLU A 51 -5.15 -12.37 1.46
N LEU A 52 -4.99 -13.43 0.67
CA LEU A 52 -5.09 -13.41 -0.80
C LEU A 52 -6.55 -13.36 -1.25
N GLY A 53 -7.07 -12.15 -1.45
CA GLY A 53 -8.23 -11.89 -2.29
C GLY A 53 -7.96 -12.15 -3.79
N ASP A 54 -9.00 -12.03 -4.62
CA ASP A 54 -9.05 -12.36 -6.06
C ASP A 54 -7.77 -12.04 -6.87
N ALA A 55 -7.27 -13.05 -7.59
CA ALA A 55 -6.01 -13.03 -8.34
C ALA A 55 -5.88 -11.88 -9.37
N ASP A 56 -7.00 -11.41 -9.93
CA ASP A 56 -7.03 -10.31 -10.90
C ASP A 56 -6.71 -8.94 -10.26
N THR A 57 -7.07 -8.78 -8.98
CA THR A 57 -6.75 -7.57 -8.22
C THR A 57 -5.24 -7.54 -7.94
N PHE A 58 -4.65 -8.69 -7.61
CA PHE A 58 -3.22 -8.81 -7.30
C PHE A 58 -2.29 -8.42 -8.46
N SER A 59 -2.66 -8.69 -9.72
CA SER A 59 -1.81 -8.35 -10.88
C SER A 59 -1.62 -6.84 -11.07
N VAL A 60 -2.70 -6.05 -10.96
CA VAL A 60 -2.66 -4.58 -11.08
C VAL A 60 -2.00 -3.94 -9.85
N PHE A 61 -2.20 -4.54 -8.68
CA PHE A 61 -1.68 -4.04 -7.42
C PHE A 61 -0.24 -4.48 -7.10
N GLY A 62 0.31 -5.50 -7.78
CA GLY A 62 1.71 -5.92 -7.64
C GLY A 62 2.71 -4.87 -8.15
N ILE A 63 2.42 -4.29 -9.31
CA ILE A 63 3.24 -3.21 -9.92
C ILE A 63 3.12 -1.91 -9.11
N LEU A 64 2.03 -1.74 -8.36
CA LEU A 64 1.76 -0.52 -7.60
C LEU A 64 2.81 -0.25 -6.51
N TRP A 65 3.53 -1.26 -6.04
CA TRP A 65 4.65 -1.06 -5.10
C TRP A 65 5.73 -0.14 -5.69
N PHE A 66 6.18 -0.43 -6.91
CA PHE A 66 7.24 0.33 -7.56
C PHE A 66 6.78 1.73 -7.93
N THR A 67 5.53 1.88 -8.38
CA THR A 67 4.99 3.21 -8.73
C THR A 67 4.71 4.05 -7.48
N LEU A 68 4.24 3.47 -6.37
CA LEU A 68 4.14 4.16 -5.08
C LEU A 68 5.52 4.63 -4.62
N THR A 69 6.50 3.73 -4.59
CA THR A 69 7.89 4.05 -4.26
C THR A 69 8.39 5.22 -5.11
N ALA A 70 8.22 5.16 -6.43
CA ALA A 70 8.65 6.22 -7.33
C ALA A 70 7.89 7.54 -7.11
N SER A 71 6.58 7.50 -6.87
CA SER A 71 5.76 8.69 -6.62
C SER A 71 6.10 9.38 -5.30
N LEU A 72 6.61 8.65 -4.31
CA LEU A 72 6.91 9.23 -2.99
C LEU A 72 8.34 9.76 -2.88
N ARG A 73 9.20 9.56 -3.90
CA ARG A 73 10.60 10.01 -3.88
C ARG A 73 10.74 11.53 -3.94
N THR A 74 9.88 12.21 -4.68
CA THR A 74 9.92 13.67 -4.89
C THR A 74 8.75 14.33 -4.19
N LEU A 75 8.92 15.57 -3.72
CA LEU A 75 7.82 16.30 -3.09
C LEU A 75 6.67 16.58 -4.07
N LYS A 76 6.96 16.79 -5.36
CA LYS A 76 5.93 16.87 -6.43
C LYS A 76 5.11 15.60 -6.54
N GLY A 77 5.78 14.45 -6.54
CA GLY A 77 5.11 13.15 -6.60
C GLY A 77 4.27 12.90 -5.35
N VAL A 78 4.78 13.25 -4.16
CA VAL A 78 4.02 13.18 -2.91
C VAL A 78 2.76 14.04 -2.99
N ASN A 79 2.87 15.33 -3.36
CA ASN A 79 1.71 16.22 -3.46
C ASN A 79 0.64 15.67 -4.43
N CYS A 80 1.06 15.19 -5.60
CA CYS A 80 0.16 14.54 -6.57
C CYS A 80 -0.55 13.33 -5.96
N THR A 81 0.20 12.44 -5.29
CA THR A 81 -0.36 11.23 -4.67
C THR A 81 -1.31 11.58 -3.51
N ILE A 82 -1.00 12.61 -2.72
CA ILE A 82 -1.84 13.06 -1.60
C ILE A 82 -3.17 13.63 -2.09
N ARG A 83 -3.20 14.38 -3.20
CA ARG A 83 -4.47 14.80 -3.83
C ARG A 83 -5.35 13.60 -4.16
N ARG A 84 -4.75 12.50 -4.61
CA ARG A 84 -5.51 11.28 -4.87
C ARG A 84 -6.05 10.64 -3.59
N VAL A 85 -5.27 10.65 -2.51
CA VAL A 85 -5.72 10.21 -1.18
C VAL A 85 -6.91 11.04 -0.69
N MET A 86 -6.91 12.36 -0.92
CA MET A 86 -8.03 13.22 -0.59
C MET A 86 -9.29 12.84 -1.37
N SER A 87 -9.20 12.58 -2.68
CA SER A 87 -10.37 12.11 -3.46
C SER A 87 -10.92 10.77 -2.96
N ILE A 88 -10.04 9.83 -2.56
CA ILE A 88 -10.46 8.54 -1.99
C ILE A 88 -11.17 8.74 -0.65
N ARG A 89 -10.64 9.63 0.20
CA ARG A 89 -11.26 9.99 1.48
C ARG A 89 -12.65 10.59 1.27
N ASP A 90 -12.76 11.57 0.39
CA ASP A 90 -14.02 12.30 0.18
C ASP A 90 -15.10 11.35 -0.36
N GLU A 91 -14.74 10.46 -1.28
CA GLU A 91 -15.66 9.43 -1.76
C GLU A 91 -16.03 8.42 -0.68
N GLY A 92 -15.07 8.02 0.17
CA GLY A 92 -15.35 7.18 1.33
C GLY A 92 -16.33 7.83 2.32
N VAL A 93 -16.19 9.14 2.56
CA VAL A 93 -17.12 9.90 3.41
C VAL A 93 -18.50 10.02 2.76
N ASN A 94 -18.57 10.28 1.46
CA ASN A 94 -19.83 10.32 0.70
C ASN A 94 -20.56 8.98 0.79
N PHE A 95 -19.82 7.88 0.61
CA PHE A 95 -20.34 6.53 0.79
C PHE A 95 -20.93 6.34 2.20
N LEU A 96 -20.16 6.62 3.26
CA LEU A 96 -20.65 6.45 4.64
C LEU A 96 -21.90 7.27 4.92
N ASN A 97 -21.96 8.50 4.41
CA ASN A 97 -23.13 9.37 4.52
C ASN A 97 -24.34 8.82 3.76
N ALA A 98 -24.14 8.23 2.58
CA ALA A 98 -25.20 7.64 1.78
C ALA A 98 -25.85 6.40 2.42
N PHE A 99 -25.14 5.78 3.37
CA PHE A 99 -25.61 4.59 4.10
C PHE A 99 -25.97 4.86 5.56
N LYS A 100 -25.90 6.11 6.05
CA LYS A 100 -26.17 6.45 7.45
C LYS A 100 -27.60 6.11 7.91
N ASP A 101 -28.57 6.22 6.99
CA ASP A 101 -30.00 6.00 7.25
C ASP A 101 -30.46 4.61 6.79
N CYS A 102 -29.55 3.80 6.26
CA CYS A 102 -29.84 2.41 5.96
C CYS A 102 -30.03 1.61 7.24
N ASN A 103 -31.07 0.79 7.30
CA ASN A 103 -31.20 -0.21 8.37
C ASN A 103 -30.19 -1.35 8.15
N THR A 104 -28.91 -1.08 8.42
CA THR A 104 -27.81 -2.01 8.12
C THR A 104 -27.64 -3.09 9.18
N ALA A 105 -28.32 -3.01 10.33
CA ALA A 105 -28.17 -3.93 11.45
C ALA A 105 -28.41 -5.41 11.07
N ALA A 106 -29.28 -5.67 10.08
CA ALA A 106 -29.55 -7.01 9.57
C ALA A 106 -28.68 -7.42 8.36
N LEU A 107 -27.84 -6.51 7.83
CA LEU A 107 -27.15 -6.67 6.54
C LEU A 107 -25.65 -6.87 6.74
N LYS A 108 -25.26 -8.11 7.06
CA LYS A 108 -23.87 -8.48 7.35
C LYS A 108 -22.87 -8.05 6.27
N ASP A 109 -23.19 -8.31 5.00
CA ASP A 109 -22.29 -7.96 3.88
C ASP A 109 -22.17 -6.45 3.69
N LEU A 110 -23.25 -5.69 3.90
CA LEU A 110 -23.21 -4.23 3.85
C LEU A 110 -22.37 -3.65 5.01
N ASN A 111 -22.55 -4.15 6.23
CA ASN A 111 -21.73 -3.72 7.37
C ASN A 111 -20.24 -4.02 7.16
N ALA A 112 -19.91 -5.13 6.50
CA ALA A 112 -18.53 -5.43 6.15
C ALA A 112 -17.93 -4.36 5.21
N VAL A 113 -18.69 -3.91 4.21
CA VAL A 113 -18.27 -2.80 3.33
C VAL A 113 -18.14 -1.50 4.11
N ILE A 114 -19.14 -1.11 4.92
CA ILE A 114 -19.13 0.12 5.72
C ILE A 114 -17.92 0.18 6.65
N ASN A 115 -17.66 -0.89 7.41
CA ASN A 115 -16.52 -0.95 8.32
C ASN A 115 -15.18 -0.85 7.56
N GLN A 116 -15.10 -1.48 6.40
CA GLN A 116 -13.90 -1.42 5.57
C GLN A 116 -13.69 -0.01 4.99
N VAL A 117 -14.75 0.68 4.56
CA VAL A 117 -14.68 2.07 4.09
C VAL A 117 -14.29 3.02 5.21
N GLN A 118 -14.79 2.81 6.44
CA GLN A 118 -14.36 3.59 7.60
C GLN A 118 -12.85 3.43 7.86
N ALA A 119 -12.31 2.22 7.72
CA ALA A 119 -10.87 1.97 7.85
C ALA A 119 -10.06 2.68 6.75
N VAL A 120 -10.57 2.72 5.51
CA VAL A 120 -9.98 3.50 4.41
C VAL A 120 -9.96 4.99 4.75
N VAL A 121 -11.09 5.57 5.17
CA VAL A 121 -11.20 6.99 5.53
C VAL A 121 -10.23 7.35 6.65
N ASN A 122 -10.12 6.52 7.69
CA ASN A 122 -9.18 6.73 8.79
C ASN A 122 -7.73 6.70 8.29
N THR A 123 -7.38 5.75 7.44
CA THR A 123 -6.03 5.65 6.86
C THR A 123 -5.71 6.85 5.97
N CYS A 124 -6.68 7.35 5.19
CA CYS A 124 -6.51 8.57 4.42
C CYS A 124 -6.27 9.79 5.31
N ASN A 125 -7.01 9.93 6.42
CA ASN A 125 -6.79 11.00 7.40
C ASN A 125 -5.38 10.94 7.99
N ASP A 126 -4.92 9.74 8.37
CA ASP A 126 -3.56 9.52 8.88
C ASP A 126 -2.50 9.94 7.85
N ILE A 127 -2.69 9.57 6.58
CA ILE A 127 -1.77 9.94 5.49
C ILE A 127 -1.72 11.46 5.31
N ILE A 128 -2.88 12.12 5.27
CA ILE A 128 -2.98 13.58 5.09
C ILE A 128 -2.33 14.31 6.27
N HIS A 129 -2.60 13.86 7.50
CA HIS A 129 -1.99 14.42 8.71
C HIS A 129 -0.47 14.19 8.74
N LEU A 130 0.00 12.98 8.43
CA LEU A 130 1.42 12.67 8.31
C LEU A 130 2.10 13.56 7.28
N ASN A 131 1.49 13.73 6.11
CA ASN A 131 2.05 14.57 5.05
C ASN A 131 2.15 16.04 5.47
N SER A 132 1.08 16.58 6.06
CA SER A 132 0.92 18.02 6.26
C SER A 132 1.52 18.50 7.58
N ASN A 133 1.39 17.72 8.66
CA ASN A 133 1.72 18.15 10.02
C ASN A 133 3.02 17.53 10.55
N VAL A 134 3.39 16.34 10.08
CA VAL A 134 4.61 15.65 10.53
C VAL A 134 5.73 15.85 9.54
N CYS A 135 5.44 15.69 8.25
CA CYS A 135 6.41 15.83 7.18
C CYS A 135 6.50 17.25 6.61
N ASN A 136 5.53 18.12 6.95
CA ASN A 136 5.46 19.51 6.48
C ASN A 136 5.56 19.66 4.95
N ASN A 137 5.06 18.67 4.21
CA ASN A 137 5.03 18.67 2.74
C ASN A 137 3.80 19.41 2.18
N GLY A 138 2.91 19.92 3.04
CA GLY A 138 1.65 20.55 2.63
C GLY A 138 1.80 21.92 1.98
N ALA A 139 2.93 22.59 2.19
CA ALA A 139 3.24 23.91 1.65
C ALA A 139 4.24 23.82 0.48
N LEU A 140 3.99 22.91 -0.47
CA LEU A 140 4.84 22.77 -1.65
C LEU A 140 4.82 24.05 -2.49
N ASP A 141 5.97 24.70 -2.62
CA ASP A 141 6.19 25.73 -3.63
C ASP A 141 6.61 25.06 -4.94
N ASP A 142 5.74 25.12 -5.96
CA ASP A 142 5.97 24.43 -7.24
C ASP A 142 7.24 24.89 -7.98
N GLN A 143 7.81 26.05 -7.65
CA GLN A 143 9.09 26.53 -8.20
C GLN A 143 10.27 26.18 -7.30
N ALA A 144 10.19 26.48 -6.00
CA ALA A 144 11.29 26.29 -5.06
C ALA A 144 11.50 24.82 -4.64
N ASP A 145 10.43 24.04 -4.62
CA ASP A 145 10.43 22.64 -4.17
C ASP A 145 10.36 21.64 -5.32
N ALA A 146 10.33 22.13 -6.56
CA ALA A 146 10.23 21.33 -7.78
C ALA A 146 11.23 20.17 -7.85
N LYS A 147 12.43 20.40 -7.31
CA LYS A 147 13.56 19.47 -7.38
C LYS A 147 13.86 18.79 -6.04
N LYS A 148 13.04 19.03 -5.01
CA LYS A 148 13.28 18.51 -3.67
C LYS A 148 12.78 17.08 -3.55
N ASN A 149 13.61 16.26 -2.92
CA ASN A 149 13.26 14.90 -2.54
C ASN A 149 12.53 14.90 -1.21
N THR A 150 11.71 13.87 -1.02
CA THR A 150 11.05 13.62 0.26
C THR A 150 12.10 13.20 1.30
N PRO A 151 12.09 13.77 2.52
CA PRO A 151 12.94 13.30 3.60
C PRO A 151 12.77 11.80 3.83
N ILE A 152 13.87 11.05 4.03
CA ILE A 152 13.86 9.57 4.08
C ILE A 152 12.88 9.03 5.12
N VAL A 153 12.84 9.64 6.32
CA VAL A 153 11.89 9.27 7.38
C VAL A 153 10.44 9.41 6.91
N CYS A 154 10.14 10.50 6.22
CA CYS A 154 8.82 10.76 5.67
C CYS A 154 8.47 9.83 4.51
N PHE A 155 9.45 9.53 3.66
CA PHE A 155 9.29 8.57 2.58
C PHE A 155 8.80 7.21 3.10
N PHE A 156 9.49 6.64 4.10
CA PHE A 156 9.11 5.33 4.63
C PHE A 156 7.77 5.35 5.38
N LYS A 157 7.51 6.39 6.18
CA LYS A 157 6.21 6.52 6.89
C LYS A 157 5.04 6.63 5.90
N LEU A 158 5.19 7.47 4.86
CA LEU A 158 4.17 7.63 3.83
C LEU A 158 4.00 6.35 3.02
N LEU A 159 5.09 5.69 2.62
CA LEU A 159 5.05 4.45 1.87
C LEU A 159 4.29 3.37 2.65
N GLY A 160 4.61 3.17 3.93
CA GLY A 160 3.92 2.21 4.78
C GLY A 160 2.40 2.44 4.81
N LYS A 161 1.96 3.67 5.07
CA LYS A 161 0.53 4.02 5.11
C LYS A 161 -0.14 3.88 3.73
N MET A 162 0.53 4.23 2.64
CA MET A 162 -0.01 4.06 1.27
C MET A 162 -0.22 2.59 0.91
N LEU A 163 0.64 1.70 1.41
CA LEU A 163 0.51 0.25 1.20
C LEU A 163 -0.64 -0.33 2.02
N THR A 164 -0.83 0.14 3.25
CA THR A 164 -2.03 -0.16 4.04
C THR A 164 -3.28 0.28 3.30
N LEU A 165 -3.32 1.53 2.82
CA LEU A 165 -4.44 2.07 2.05
C LEU A 165 -4.73 1.23 0.80
N LYS A 166 -3.69 0.87 0.04
CA LYS A 166 -3.79 -0.03 -1.11
C LYS A 166 -4.49 -1.35 -0.75
N GLY A 167 -4.05 -2.01 0.33
CA GLY A 167 -4.64 -3.27 0.77
C GLY A 167 -6.11 -3.11 1.15
N GLN A 168 -6.43 -2.04 1.87
CA GLN A 168 -7.80 -1.73 2.27
C GLN A 168 -8.70 -1.42 1.06
N ILE A 169 -8.19 -0.69 0.06
CA ILE A 169 -8.90 -0.43 -1.21
C ILE A 169 -9.23 -1.73 -1.93
N GLY A 170 -8.23 -2.62 -2.09
CA GLY A 170 -8.43 -3.93 -2.73
C GLY A 170 -9.52 -4.75 -2.02
N LYS A 171 -9.43 -4.86 -0.69
CA LYS A 171 -10.43 -5.54 0.14
C LYS A 171 -11.83 -4.91 0.01
N THR A 172 -11.92 -3.59 -0.03
CA THR A 172 -13.19 -2.88 -0.23
C THR A 172 -13.81 -3.23 -1.58
N ILE A 173 -13.03 -3.22 -2.66
CA ILE A 173 -13.53 -3.60 -4.00
C ILE A 173 -14.09 -5.02 -3.98
N THR A 174 -13.39 -5.98 -3.36
CA THR A 174 -13.85 -7.37 -3.23
C THR A 174 -15.17 -7.46 -2.46
N LEU A 175 -15.28 -6.78 -1.31
CA LEU A 175 -16.50 -6.77 -0.52
C LEU A 175 -17.67 -6.11 -1.27
N SER A 176 -17.42 -4.99 -1.96
CA SER A 176 -18.42 -4.29 -2.77
C SER A 176 -18.92 -5.14 -3.94
N LYS A 177 -18.04 -5.90 -4.61
CA LYS A 177 -18.46 -6.85 -5.66
C LYS A 177 -19.37 -7.93 -5.10
N LYS A 178 -19.01 -8.52 -3.95
CA LYS A 178 -19.85 -9.52 -3.26
C LYS A 178 -21.22 -8.96 -2.90
N LEU A 179 -21.27 -7.72 -2.43
CA LEU A 179 -22.50 -7.00 -2.10
C LEU A 179 -23.43 -6.91 -3.34
N SER A 180 -22.89 -6.49 -4.48
CA SER A 180 -23.64 -6.36 -5.73
C SER A 180 -24.13 -7.69 -6.31
N SER A 181 -23.48 -8.81 -5.99
CA SER A 181 -23.89 -10.15 -6.44
C SER A 181 -24.91 -10.83 -5.52
N THR A 182 -25.25 -10.24 -4.37
CA THR A 182 -26.18 -10.83 -3.39
C THR A 182 -27.62 -10.37 -3.68
N PRO A 183 -28.57 -11.28 -4.02
CA PRO A 183 -29.93 -10.89 -4.35
C PRO A 183 -30.67 -10.22 -3.16
N GLY A 184 -31.34 -9.10 -3.43
CA GLY A 184 -32.63 -8.79 -2.81
C GLY A 184 -32.69 -8.31 -1.35
N THR A 185 -31.70 -7.61 -0.80
CA THR A 185 -31.81 -7.10 0.60
C THR A 185 -31.40 -5.64 0.82
N TYR A 186 -30.95 -4.93 -0.22
CA TYR A 186 -30.45 -3.54 -0.12
C TYR A 186 -31.37 -2.49 -0.77
N GLY A 187 -32.60 -2.87 -1.15
CA GLY A 187 -33.43 -2.11 -2.10
C GLY A 187 -33.80 -0.67 -1.69
N THR A 188 -33.61 -0.29 -0.43
CA THR A 188 -33.81 1.08 0.07
C THR A 188 -32.49 1.86 0.27
N CYS A 189 -31.35 1.20 0.13
CA CYS A 189 -30.03 1.79 0.29
C CYS A 189 -29.51 2.37 -1.02
N ASN A 190 -28.70 3.42 -0.91
CA ASN A 190 -28.10 4.11 -2.06
C ASN A 190 -26.98 3.24 -2.68
N MET A 191 -27.36 2.24 -3.44
CA MET A 191 -26.44 1.32 -4.11
C MET A 191 -25.61 1.99 -5.21
N SER A 192 -26.03 3.15 -5.73
CA SER A 192 -25.18 3.96 -6.62
C SER A 192 -23.88 4.41 -5.95
N ALA A 193 -23.92 4.72 -4.65
CA ALA A 193 -22.72 5.10 -3.91
C ALA A 193 -21.66 3.98 -3.85
N VAL A 194 -22.07 2.70 -3.95
CA VAL A 194 -21.13 1.57 -4.06
C VAL A 194 -20.35 1.66 -5.38
N ASN A 195 -21.03 2.00 -6.48
CA ASN A 195 -20.41 2.10 -7.80
C ASN A 195 -19.44 3.28 -7.89
N ASP A 196 -19.82 4.43 -7.33
CA ASP A 196 -18.98 5.63 -7.29
C ASP A 196 -17.69 5.37 -6.49
N LEU A 197 -17.83 4.75 -5.31
CA LEU A 197 -16.71 4.31 -4.49
C LEU A 197 -15.76 3.37 -5.24
N VAL A 198 -16.29 2.31 -5.85
CA VAL A 198 -15.48 1.34 -6.61
C VAL A 198 -14.81 2.00 -7.82
N SER A 199 -15.47 2.94 -8.49
CA SER A 199 -14.90 3.71 -9.60
C SER A 199 -13.67 4.51 -9.17
N VAL A 200 -13.76 5.24 -8.05
CA VAL A 200 -12.61 5.99 -7.50
C VAL A 200 -11.50 5.01 -7.07
N PHE A 201 -11.84 3.90 -6.45
CA PHE A 201 -10.86 2.94 -5.91
C PHE A 201 -10.07 2.24 -7.02
N THR A 202 -10.74 1.84 -8.10
CA THR A 202 -10.11 1.17 -9.25
C THR A 202 -9.19 2.08 -10.05
N GLN A 203 -9.41 3.39 -10.01
CA GLN A 203 -8.55 4.37 -10.67
C GLN A 203 -7.25 4.67 -9.90
N PHE A 204 -7.17 4.33 -8.60
CA PHE A 204 -6.02 4.64 -7.75
C PHE A 204 -4.66 4.22 -8.36
N PRO A 205 -4.47 3.01 -8.90
CA PRO A 205 -3.19 2.60 -9.49
C PRO A 205 -2.75 3.46 -10.68
N SER A 206 -3.70 3.85 -11.54
CA SER A 206 -3.43 4.70 -12.71
C SER A 206 -2.97 6.09 -12.28
N TYR A 207 -3.64 6.70 -11.30
CA TYR A 207 -3.25 8.00 -10.76
C TYR A 207 -1.86 7.97 -10.14
N VAL A 208 -1.55 6.97 -9.31
CA VAL A 208 -0.22 6.83 -8.71
C VAL A 208 0.85 6.66 -9.80
N LYS A 209 0.57 5.90 -10.87
CA LYS A 209 1.48 5.76 -12.01
C LYS A 209 1.72 7.09 -12.74
N THR A 210 0.72 7.97 -12.80
CA THR A 210 0.89 9.32 -13.34
C THR A 210 1.78 10.16 -12.40
N CYS A 211 1.49 10.13 -11.10
CA CYS A 211 2.30 10.84 -10.10
C CYS A 211 3.76 10.36 -10.07
N SER A 212 4.02 9.07 -10.30
CA SER A 212 5.39 8.52 -10.33
C SER A 212 6.24 9.01 -11.49
N LYS A 213 5.63 9.65 -12.50
CA LYS A 213 6.35 10.28 -13.62
C LYS A 213 6.78 11.71 -13.31
N LEU A 214 6.26 12.31 -12.23
CA LEU A 214 6.62 13.66 -11.80
C LEU A 214 8.00 13.64 -11.17
N LYS A 215 9.00 13.86 -12.02
CA LYS A 215 10.40 14.00 -11.64
C LYS A 215 10.79 15.48 -11.59
N ASN A 216 11.91 15.71 -10.90
CA ASN A 216 12.59 16.99 -10.74
C ASN A 216 12.98 17.62 -12.08
#